data_AF-A0A971HQL0-F1
#
_entry.id   AF-A0A971HQL0-F1
#
_cell.length_a   1.000
_cell.length_b   1.000
_cell.length_c   1.000
_cell.angle_alpha   90.00
_cell.angle_beta   90.00
_cell.angle_gamma   90.00
#
_symmetry.space_group_name_H-M   'P 1'
#
loop_
_entity.id
_entity.type
_entity.pdbx_description
1 polymer ?
#
loop_
_entity_poly.entity_id
_entity_poly.type
_entity_poly.pdbx_seq_one_letter_code
_entity_poly.pdbx_strand_id
1 'polypeptide(L)'
;TYDPAYIATISAPVKTISLFSLAVILITCIAVFIKSKFLDKNQRSDAPTWDCGFLKGTPRIQYTSSSFSEPANEVFVSVNRLHIRGEKIKELFPAKSSFHTEATDSAEKHLFIPAFNIINKFLIMFRGFQHGKLHLYIFYIAVTLLALLIWKVVY
;
A
#
# COMPACT_ATOMS: atom_id res chain seq x y z
N THR A 1 -19.05 -27.68 -32.77
CA THR A 1 -19.08 -26.33 -33.36
C THR A 1 -19.48 -25.37 -32.26
N TYR A 2 -18.62 -24.43 -31.88
CA TYR A 2 -18.91 -23.53 -30.76
C TYR A 2 -20.10 -22.64 -31.09
N ASP A 3 -21.01 -22.49 -30.13
CA ASP A 3 -22.22 -21.68 -30.29
C ASP A 3 -21.81 -20.19 -30.43
N PRO A 4 -22.21 -19.47 -31.49
CA PRO A 4 -21.85 -18.06 -31.69
C PRO A 4 -22.23 -17.16 -30.51
N ALA A 5 -23.26 -17.53 -29.72
CA ALA A 5 -23.65 -16.83 -28.50
C ALA A 5 -22.58 -16.90 -27.40
N TYR A 6 -21.82 -18.00 -27.31
CA TYR A 6 -20.73 -18.18 -26.35
C TYR A 6 -19.48 -17.36 -26.73
N ILE A 7 -19.19 -17.25 -28.02
CA ILE A 7 -18.07 -16.43 -28.52
C ILE A 7 -18.36 -14.94 -28.29
N ALA A 8 -19.60 -14.51 -28.49
CA ALA A 8 -20.02 -13.12 -28.25
C ALA A 8 -19.86 -12.71 -26.78
N THR A 9 -20.25 -13.59 -25.84
CA THR A 9 -20.19 -13.33 -24.39
C THR A 9 -18.76 -13.19 -23.86
N ILE A 10 -17.79 -13.94 -24.40
CA ILE A 10 -16.37 -13.85 -23.98
C ILE A 10 -15.64 -12.72 -24.69
N SER A 11 -16.01 -12.40 -25.92
CA SER A 11 -15.30 -11.38 -26.72
C SER A 11 -15.37 -9.96 -26.13
N ALA A 12 -16.47 -9.62 -25.45
CA ALA A 12 -16.67 -8.30 -24.84
C ALA A 12 -15.69 -8.01 -23.68
N PRO A 13 -15.58 -8.85 -22.62
CA PRO A 13 -14.62 -8.62 -21.54
C PRO A 13 -13.16 -8.74 -21.99
N VAL A 14 -12.86 -9.62 -22.95
CA VAL A 14 -11.49 -9.75 -23.48
C VAL A 14 -11.05 -8.48 -24.20
N LYS A 15 -11.94 -7.84 -24.96
CA LYS A 15 -11.67 -6.56 -25.63
C LYS A 15 -11.44 -5.44 -24.63
N THR A 16 -12.25 -5.34 -23.57
CA THR A 16 -12.08 -4.27 -22.57
C THR A 16 -10.78 -4.42 -21.79
N ILE A 17 -10.42 -5.64 -21.37
CA ILE A 17 -9.14 -5.92 -20.69
C ILE A 17 -7.96 -5.62 -21.60
N SER A 18 -8.03 -6.01 -22.88
CA SER A 18 -6.96 -5.76 -23.85
C SER A 18 -6.78 -4.27 -24.11
N LEU A 19 -7.87 -3.52 -24.28
CA LEU A 19 -7.84 -2.07 -24.49
C LEU A 19 -7.27 -1.34 -23.27
N PHE A 20 -7.69 -1.74 -22.07
CA PHE A 20 -7.19 -1.17 -20.83
C PHE A 20 -5.69 -1.43 -20.66
N SER A 21 -5.25 -2.67 -20.92
CA SER A 21 -3.83 -3.05 -20.86
C SER A 21 -3.00 -2.24 -21.85
N LEU A 22 -3.48 -2.08 -23.09
CA LEU A 22 -2.82 -1.27 -24.10
C LEU A 22 -2.73 0.21 -23.69
N ALA A 23 -3.79 0.76 -23.11
CA ALA A 23 -3.81 2.13 -22.62
C ALA A 23 -2.78 2.35 -21.51
N VAL A 24 -2.69 1.42 -20.54
CA VAL A 24 -1.68 1.48 -19.47
C VAL A 24 -0.28 1.42 -20.04
N ILE A 25 -0.01 0.53 -20.99
CA ILE A 25 1.31 0.41 -21.65
C ILE A 25 1.66 1.69 -22.41
N LEU A 26 0.71 2.28 -23.14
CA LEU A 26 0.93 3.53 -23.86
C LEU A 26 1.22 4.67 -22.89
N ILE A 27 0.46 4.79 -21.80
CA ILE A 27 0.67 5.82 -20.78
C ILE A 27 2.04 5.68 -20.13
N THR A 28 2.46 4.47 -19.77
CA THR A 28 3.79 4.25 -19.16
C THR A 28 4.91 4.53 -20.15
N CYS A 29 4.79 4.09 -21.41
CA CYS A 29 5.75 4.41 -22.46
C CYS A 29 5.88 5.92 -22.69
N ILE A 30 4.75 6.64 -22.76
CA ILE A 30 4.71 8.10 -22.90
C ILE A 30 5.38 8.76 -21.69
N ALA A 31 5.06 8.33 -20.47
CA ALA A 31 5.65 8.88 -19.25
C ALA A 31 7.18 8.67 -19.21
N VAL A 32 7.67 7.50 -19.58
CA VAL A 32 9.12 7.20 -19.67
C VAL A 32 9.79 8.00 -20.78
N PHE A 33 9.14 8.17 -21.93
CA PHE A 33 9.65 9.00 -23.01
C PHE A 33 9.74 10.49 -22.61
N ILE A 34 8.70 11.01 -21.95
CA ILE A 34 8.71 12.37 -21.41
C ILE A 34 9.83 12.52 -20.38
N LYS A 35 9.97 11.58 -19.45
CA LYS A 35 11.03 11.60 -18.45
C LYS A 35 12.43 11.63 -19.09
N SER A 36 12.72 10.67 -19.97
CA SER A 36 14.06 10.55 -20.57
C SER A 36 14.42 11.73 -21.48
N LYS A 37 13.43 12.34 -22.14
CA LYS A 37 13.66 13.45 -23.07
C LYS A 37 13.68 14.81 -22.39
N PHE A 38 12.85 15.01 -21.35
CA PHE A 38 12.62 16.33 -20.75
C PHE A 38 13.05 16.43 -19.29
N LEU A 39 12.96 15.37 -18.48
CA LEU A 39 13.35 15.43 -17.07
C LEU A 39 14.83 15.08 -16.86
N ASP A 40 15.38 14.14 -17.64
CA ASP A 40 16.80 13.76 -17.51
C ASP A 40 17.75 14.75 -18.22
N LYS A 41 17.27 15.48 -19.24
CA LYS A 41 18.09 16.41 -20.03
C LYS A 41 18.08 17.86 -19.53
N ASN A 42 17.18 18.20 -18.61
CA ASN A 42 16.98 19.60 -18.23
C ASN A 42 17.73 19.90 -16.92
N GLN A 43 18.94 20.40 -17.11
CA GLN A 43 19.55 21.40 -16.22
C GLN A 43 19.73 20.97 -14.77
N ARG A 44 20.67 20.04 -14.56
CA ARG A 44 21.57 20.20 -13.41
C ARG A 44 22.41 21.44 -13.71
N SER A 45 21.83 22.62 -13.51
CA SER A 45 22.61 23.85 -13.56
C SER A 45 23.57 23.75 -12.37
N ASP A 46 24.86 23.58 -12.65
CA ASP A 46 25.91 23.76 -11.65
C ASP A 46 26.02 25.24 -11.22
N ALA A 47 25.13 26.11 -11.72
CA ALA A 47 25.02 27.47 -11.21
C ALA A 47 24.62 27.42 -9.74
N PRO A 48 25.34 28.16 -8.88
CA PRO A 48 24.99 28.23 -7.47
C PRO A 48 23.57 28.79 -7.35
N THR A 49 22.70 28.02 -6.69
CA THR A 49 21.44 28.55 -6.17
C THR A 49 21.75 29.56 -5.07
N TRP A 50 20.75 30.30 -4.60
CA TRP A 50 20.89 31.10 -3.39
C TRP A 50 21.29 30.16 -2.24
N ASP A 51 22.60 30.06 -1.97
CA ASP A 51 23.17 29.03 -1.08
C ASP A 51 22.98 29.38 0.39
N CYS A 52 22.12 30.36 0.74
CA CYS A 52 21.85 30.80 2.11
C CYS A 52 23.10 31.05 2.99
N GLY A 53 24.26 31.33 2.36
CA GLY A 53 25.55 31.50 3.04
C GLY A 53 26.41 30.24 3.17
N PHE A 54 26.03 29.10 2.59
CA PHE A 54 26.89 27.93 2.46
C PHE A 54 27.94 28.16 1.35
N LEU A 55 29.15 27.65 1.57
CA LEU A 55 30.29 27.76 0.64
C LEU A 55 30.31 26.63 -0.40
N LYS A 56 29.55 25.55 -0.15
CA LYS A 56 29.50 24.35 -0.98
C LYS A 56 28.20 23.60 -0.75
N GLY A 57 27.14 23.97 -1.46
CA GLY A 57 25.87 23.26 -1.48
C GLY A 57 26.05 21.78 -1.86
N THR A 58 25.74 20.87 -0.93
CA THR A 58 25.68 19.42 -1.19
C THR A 58 24.23 18.97 -1.11
N PRO A 59 23.79 17.91 -1.82
CA PRO A 59 22.41 17.40 -1.71
C PRO A 59 21.96 17.08 -0.28
N ARG A 60 22.89 16.92 0.66
CA ARG A 60 22.62 16.66 2.08
C ARG A 60 22.03 17.87 2.81
N ILE A 61 22.18 19.09 2.30
CA ILE A 61 21.56 20.29 2.90
C ILE A 61 20.09 20.43 2.52
N GLN A 62 19.63 19.67 1.53
CA GLN A 62 18.25 19.72 1.08
C GLN A 62 17.33 19.12 2.14
N TYR A 63 16.21 19.81 2.39
CA TYR A 63 15.14 19.27 3.23
C TYR A 63 14.67 17.91 2.70
N THR A 64 14.63 16.94 3.60
CA THR A 64 14.15 15.59 3.31
C THR A 64 12.63 15.54 3.42
N SER A 65 12.03 14.43 2.99
CA SER A 65 10.61 14.15 3.19
C SER A 65 10.19 14.19 4.66
N SER A 66 11.09 13.82 5.58
CA SER A 66 10.83 13.89 7.03
C SER A 66 10.66 15.34 7.52
N SER A 67 11.49 16.27 7.06
CA SER A 67 11.35 17.69 7.40
C SER A 67 10.10 18.32 6.78
N PHE A 68 9.73 17.91 5.56
CA PHE A 68 8.51 18.39 4.93
C PHE A 68 7.24 17.94 5.68
N SER A 69 7.26 16.71 6.20
CA SER A 69 6.12 16.13 6.93
C SER A 69 6.10 16.44 8.42
N GLU A 70 7.13 17.12 8.95
CA GLU A 70 7.27 17.41 10.38
C GLU A 70 6.08 18.19 10.96
N PRO A 71 5.59 19.31 10.37
CA PRO A 71 4.44 20.04 10.93
C PRO A 71 3.16 19.20 10.96
N ALA A 72 2.94 18.36 9.95
CA ALA A 72 1.80 17.46 9.93
C ALA A 72 1.94 16.40 11.03
N ASN A 73 3.13 15.84 11.22
CA ASN A 73 3.38 14.85 12.27
C ASN A 73 3.27 15.44 13.68
N GLU A 74 3.59 16.72 13.89
CA GLU A 74 3.38 17.40 15.18
C GLU A 74 1.89 17.51 15.53
N VAL A 75 1.03 17.86 14.56
CA VAL A 75 -0.42 17.91 14.75
C VAL A 75 -0.99 16.53 15.10
N PHE A 76 -0.46 15.47 14.47
CA PHE A 76 -0.91 14.09 14.66
C PHE A 76 -0.03 13.28 15.63
N VAL A 77 0.69 13.93 16.54
CA VAL A 77 1.66 13.23 17.41
C VAL A 77 1.03 12.14 18.27
N SER A 78 -0.23 12.30 18.67
CA SER A 78 -1.00 11.32 19.45
C SER A 78 -1.29 10.04 18.67
N VAL A 79 -1.45 10.14 17.35
CA VAL A 79 -1.74 9.02 16.45
C VAL A 79 -0.45 8.41 15.93
N ASN A 80 0.50 9.23 15.49
CA ASN A 80 1.71 8.78 14.78
C ASN A 80 2.88 8.42 15.71
N ARG A 81 2.79 8.71 17.02
CA ARG A 81 3.82 8.40 18.04
C ARG A 81 5.25 8.63 17.54
N LEU A 82 5.54 9.89 17.23
CA LEU A 82 6.84 10.30 16.70
C LEU A 82 7.95 10.12 17.75
N HIS A 83 9.02 9.40 17.40
CA HIS A 83 10.21 9.26 18.22
C HIS A 83 11.33 10.13 17.65
N ILE A 84 11.72 11.16 18.40
CA ILE A 84 12.82 12.05 18.04
C ILE A 84 14.01 11.70 18.91
N ARG A 85 15.15 11.40 18.29
CA ARG A 85 16.44 11.18 18.95
C ARG A 85 17.45 12.17 18.38
N GLY A 86 17.96 13.05 19.21
CA GLY A 86 18.99 13.99 18.80
C GLY A 86 19.51 14.81 19.97
N GLU A 87 20.71 15.35 19.78
CA GLU A 87 21.33 16.23 20.76
C GLU A 87 20.92 17.68 20.50
N LYS A 88 20.53 18.38 21.56
CA LYS A 88 20.26 19.82 21.47
C LYS A 88 21.58 20.54 21.25
N ILE A 89 21.74 21.16 20.09
CA ILE A 89 22.93 21.93 19.74
C ILE A 89 22.99 23.19 20.63
N LYS A 90 24.09 23.36 21.37
CA LYS A 90 24.32 24.50 22.28
C LYS A 90 25.32 25.52 21.75
N GLU A 91 26.16 25.11 20.80
CA GLU A 91 27.24 25.91 20.24
C GLU A 91 27.01 26.14 18.74
N LEU A 92 27.53 27.25 18.20
CA LEU A 92 27.50 27.47 16.76
C LEU A 92 28.53 26.55 16.08
N PHE A 93 28.10 25.84 15.03
CA PHE A 93 28.92 24.91 14.24
C PHE A 93 29.56 23.77 15.05
N PRO A 94 28.76 22.90 15.71
CA PRO A 94 29.30 21.77 16.46
C PRO A 94 30.04 20.82 15.52
N ALA A 95 31.18 20.29 15.97
CA ALA A 95 31.99 19.35 15.18
C ALA A 95 31.24 18.05 14.84
N LYS A 96 30.29 17.64 15.70
CA LYS A 96 29.40 16.50 15.49
C LYS A 96 28.01 16.85 16.02
N SER A 97 26.99 16.56 15.24
CA SER A 97 25.60 16.52 15.69
C SER A 97 24.88 15.41 14.94
N SER A 98 23.90 14.79 15.61
CA SER A 98 23.04 13.79 15.01
C SER A 98 21.60 14.07 15.38
N PHE A 99 20.72 13.96 14.39
CA PHE A 99 19.28 14.07 14.54
C PHE A 99 18.62 12.93 13.77
N HIS A 100 17.70 12.23 14.42
CA HIS A 100 16.99 11.10 13.87
C HIS A 100 15.53 11.17 14.30
N THR A 101 14.64 11.02 13.33
CA THR A 101 13.20 11.02 13.56
C THR A 101 12.63 9.73 12.98
N GLU A 102 11.91 9.00 13.81
CA GLU A 102 11.24 7.75 13.45
C GLU A 102 9.74 7.88 13.73
N ALA A 103 8.93 7.69 12.69
CA ALA A 103 7.48 7.62 12.80
C ALA A 103 7.08 6.14 12.88
N THR A 104 6.53 5.70 14.01
CA THR A 104 6.06 4.33 14.17
C THR A 104 4.65 4.21 13.62
N ASP A 105 4.39 3.24 12.75
CA ASP A 105 3.03 2.95 12.28
C ASP A 105 2.19 2.37 13.44
N SER A 106 1.47 3.26 14.12
CA SER A 106 0.62 2.88 15.25
C SER A 106 -0.62 2.11 14.80
N ALA A 107 -1.12 2.36 13.58
CA ALA A 107 -2.27 1.64 13.04
C ALA A 107 -1.87 0.19 12.72
N GLU A 108 -0.70 -0.03 12.13
CA GLU A 108 -0.14 -1.36 11.92
C GLU A 108 -0.09 -2.13 13.24
N LYS A 109 0.58 -1.55 14.24
CA LYS A 109 0.84 -2.22 15.51
C LYS A 109 -0.43 -2.50 16.33
N HIS A 110 -1.35 -1.54 16.39
CA HIS A 110 -2.49 -1.59 17.31
C HIS A 110 -3.83 -1.96 16.66
N LEU A 111 -3.96 -1.85 15.34
CA LEU A 111 -5.20 -2.19 14.63
C LEU A 111 -4.99 -3.41 13.73
N PHE A 112 -4.05 -3.34 12.79
CA PHE A 112 -3.92 -4.37 11.75
C PHE A 112 -3.35 -5.67 12.29
N ILE A 113 -2.23 -5.65 13.00
CA ILE A 113 -1.62 -6.86 13.60
C ILE A 113 -2.63 -7.62 14.49
N PRO A 114 -3.31 -7.00 15.47
CA PRO A 114 -4.27 -7.73 16.29
C PRO A 114 -5.48 -8.21 15.49
N ALA A 115 -6.01 -7.41 14.55
CA ALA A 115 -7.12 -7.84 13.70
C ALA A 115 -6.77 -9.09 12.88
N PHE A 116 -5.62 -9.09 12.22
CA PHE A 116 -5.16 -10.26 11.46
C PHE A 116 -4.88 -11.47 12.34
N ASN A 117 -4.34 -11.27 13.54
CA ASN A 117 -4.16 -12.36 14.50
C ASN A 117 -5.49 -12.97 14.95
N ILE A 118 -6.53 -12.15 15.16
CA ILE A 118 -7.88 -12.62 15.49
C ILE A 118 -8.46 -13.42 14.31
N ILE A 119 -8.41 -12.86 13.10
CA ILE A 119 -8.88 -13.54 11.88
C ILE A 119 -8.16 -14.88 11.69
N ASN A 120 -6.84 -14.90 11.85
CA ASN A 120 -6.05 -16.12 11.72
C ASN A 120 -6.45 -17.17 12.76
N LYS A 121 -6.68 -16.78 14.02
CA LYS A 121 -7.21 -17.69 15.05
C LYS A 121 -8.56 -18.27 14.67
N PHE A 122 -9.48 -17.45 14.14
CA PHE A 122 -10.76 -17.94 13.63
C PHE A 122 -10.58 -18.93 12.48
N LEU A 123 -9.76 -18.60 11.47
CA LEU A 123 -9.52 -19.47 10.33
C LEU A 123 -8.87 -20.81 10.73
N ILE A 124 -7.91 -20.79 11.66
CA ILE A 124 -7.28 -22.02 12.19
C ILE A 124 -8.30 -22.88 12.94
N MET A 125 -9.22 -22.27 13.70
CA MET A 125 -10.32 -23.01 14.34
C MET A 125 -11.23 -23.67 13.28
N PHE A 126 -11.57 -22.97 12.19
CA PHE A 126 -12.35 -23.54 11.09
C PHE A 126 -11.61 -24.58 10.27
N ARG A 127 -10.27 -24.62 10.32
CA ARG A 127 -9.47 -25.70 9.74
C ARG A 127 -9.87 -27.07 10.30
N GLY A 128 -10.37 -27.11 11.54
CA GLY A 128 -10.95 -28.32 12.14
C GLY A 128 -12.25 -28.82 11.48
N PHE A 129 -13.00 -27.98 10.78
CA PHE A 129 -14.18 -28.43 10.02
C PHE A 129 -13.81 -29.02 8.66
N GLN A 130 -12.61 -28.77 8.16
CA GLN A 130 -12.10 -29.27 6.88
C GLN A 130 -11.37 -30.61 7.01
N HIS A 131 -11.60 -31.39 8.07
CA HIS A 131 -11.09 -32.76 8.10
C HIS A 131 -11.74 -33.54 6.96
N GLY A 132 -10.94 -34.25 6.15
CA GLY A 132 -11.33 -35.00 4.93
C GLY A 132 -12.28 -36.20 5.15
N LYS A 133 -13.14 -36.12 6.16
CA LYS A 133 -14.18 -37.08 6.50
C LYS A 133 -15.43 -36.79 5.68
N LEU A 134 -15.53 -37.45 4.52
CA LEU A 134 -16.62 -37.30 3.56
C LEU A 134 -18.03 -37.37 4.18
N HIS A 135 -18.21 -38.21 5.21
CA HIS A 135 -19.50 -38.38 5.90
C HIS A 135 -20.01 -37.08 6.58
N LEU A 136 -19.12 -36.24 7.12
CA LEU A 136 -19.52 -34.97 7.72
C LEU A 136 -20.02 -33.99 6.66
N TYR A 137 -19.37 -33.94 5.49
CA TYR A 137 -19.80 -33.09 4.38
C TYR A 137 -21.21 -33.47 3.87
N ILE A 138 -21.44 -34.77 3.66
CA ILE A 138 -22.75 -35.27 3.22
C ILE A 138 -23.83 -34.91 4.25
N PHE A 139 -23.52 -35.09 5.54
CA PHE A 139 -24.44 -34.74 6.62
C PHE A 139 -24.79 -33.25 6.65
N TYR A 140 -23.80 -32.35 6.58
CA TYR A 140 -24.06 -30.90 6.56
C TYR A 140 -24.85 -30.47 5.33
N ILE A 141 -24.60 -31.04 4.15
CA ILE A 141 -25.38 -30.80 2.92
C ILE A 141 -26.84 -31.26 3.11
N ALA A 142 -27.06 -32.46 3.63
CA ALA A 142 -28.41 -32.98 3.87
C ALA A 142 -29.19 -32.10 4.86
N VAL A 143 -28.57 -31.67 5.97
CA VAL A 143 -29.18 -30.78 6.96
C VAL A 143 -29.50 -29.41 6.39
N THR A 144 -28.58 -28.82 5.61
CA THR A 144 -28.83 -27.51 4.97
C THR A 144 -29.95 -27.59 3.94
N LEU A 145 -30.01 -28.65 3.13
CA LEU A 145 -31.13 -28.87 2.19
C LEU A 145 -32.46 -29.03 2.92
N LEU A 146 -32.49 -29.79 4.01
CA LEU A 146 -33.70 -29.98 4.81
C LEU A 146 -34.15 -28.67 5.47
N ALA A 147 -33.22 -27.86 6.00
CA ALA A 147 -33.52 -26.54 6.54
C ALA A 147 -34.08 -25.58 5.47
N LEU A 148 -33.49 -25.55 4.27
CA LEU A 148 -33.99 -24.75 3.15
C LEU A 148 -35.37 -25.23 2.67
N LEU A 149 -35.60 -26.54 2.63
CA LEU A 149 -36.90 -27.11 2.27
C LEU A 149 -37.96 -26.70 3.28
N ILE A 150 -37.69 -26.83 4.57
CA ILE A 150 -38.61 -26.41 5.64
C ILE A 150 -38.88 -24.92 5.52
N TRP A 151 -37.84 -24.10 5.33
CA TRP A 151 -38.01 -22.67 5.13
C TRP A 151 -38.99 -22.38 3.99
N LYS A 152 -38.79 -23.00 2.82
CA LYS A 152 -39.65 -22.81 1.63
C LYS A 152 -41.07 -23.39 1.77
N VAL A 153 -41.28 -24.31 2.70
CA VAL A 153 -42.60 -24.88 2.99
C VAL A 153 -43.34 -24.01 4.00
N VAL A 154 -42.62 -23.40 4.94
CA VAL A 154 -43.17 -22.52 5.99
C VAL A 154 -43.38 -21.09 5.49
N TYR A 155 -42.52 -20.60 4.59
CA TYR A 155 -42.61 -19.33 3.87
C TYR A 155 -42.84 -19.55 2.39
#